data_AF-A0A7C5F0P6-F1
#
_entry.id   AF-A0A7C5F0P6-F1
#
_cell.length_a   1.000
_cell.length_b   1.000
_cell.length_c   1.000
_cell.angle_alpha   90.00
_cell.angle_beta   90.00
_cell.angle_gamma   90.00
#
_symmetry.space_group_name_H-M   'P 1'
#
loop_
_entity.id
_entity.type
_entity.pdbx_description
1 polymer ?
#
loop_
_entity_poly.entity_id
_entity_poly.type
_entity_poly.pdbx_seq_one_letter_code
_entity_poly.pdbx_strand_id
1 'polypeptide(L)' 'MALIQVSARLNPAQLRRAQKALGAKTTSETLQRALDLVTEKAMHDRILQRYSGVGKPDAFGEDH' A
#
# COMPACT_ATOMS: atom_id res chain seq x y z
N MET A 1 16.61 -4.59 -12.77
CA MET A 1 15.73 -5.77 -12.57
C MET A 1 15.00 -6.04 -13.88
N ALA A 2 14.82 -7.32 -14.25
CA ALA A 2 14.09 -7.67 -15.47
C ALA A 2 12.58 -7.43 -15.29
N LEU A 3 11.95 -6.78 -16.26
CA LEU A 3 10.50 -6.59 -16.29
C LEU A 3 9.85 -7.85 -16.85
N ILE A 4 8.87 -8.39 -16.12
CA ILE A 4 8.07 -9.53 -16.58
C ILE A 4 6.72 -9.03 -17.12
N GLN A 5 6.26 -9.59 -18.23
CA GLN A 5 4.94 -9.31 -18.75
C GLN A 5 3.93 -10.28 -18.13
N VAL A 6 2.92 -9.73 -17.46
CA VAL A 6 1.84 -10.51 -16.82
C VAL A 6 0.51 -10.08 -17.42
N SER A 7 -0.31 -11.04 -17.83
CA SER A 7 -1.68 -10.78 -18.31
C SER A 7 -2.69 -11.20 -17.24
N ALA A 8 -3.51 -10.25 -16.81
CA ALA A 8 -4.59 -10.49 -15.85
C ALA A 8 -5.89 -9.86 -16.34
N ARG A 9 -7.02 -10.51 -16.08
CA ARG A 9 -8.35 -9.94 -16.35
C ARG A 9 -8.73 -9.02 -15.19
N LEU A 10 -9.04 -7.77 -15.50
CA LEU A 10 -9.38 -6.75 -14.52
C LEU A 10 -10.71 -6.10 -14.87
N ASN A 11 -11.43 -5.67 -13.84
CA ASN A 11 -12.65 -4.88 -14.04
C ASN A 11 -12.28 -3.51 -14.62
N PRO A 12 -12.78 -3.14 -15.82
CA PRO A 12 -12.44 -1.88 -16.46
C PRO A 12 -12.89 -0.65 -15.65
N ALA A 13 -13.98 -0.76 -14.88
CA ALA A 13 -14.44 0.34 -14.03
C ALA A 13 -13.50 0.58 -12.85
N GLN A 14 -12.92 -0.48 -12.28
CA GLN A 14 -11.94 -0.38 -11.21
C GLN A 14 -10.63 0.23 -11.72
N LEU A 15 -10.19 -0.17 -12.93
CA LEU A 15 -8.99 0.37 -13.54
C LEU A 15 -9.08 1.88 -13.77
N ARG A 16 -10.22 2.37 -14.29
CA ARG A 16 -10.41 3.82 -14.50
C ARG A 16 -10.40 4.61 -13.19
N ARG A 17 -10.99 4.07 -12.12
CA ARG A 17 -10.98 4.71 -10.80
C ARG A 17 -9.56 4.77 -10.23
N ALA A 18 -8.83 3.66 -10.30
CA ALA A 18 -7.44 3.60 -9.87
C ALA A 18 -6.56 4.57 -10.66
N GLN A 19 -6.75 4.65 -11.99
CA GLN A 19 -5.99 5.57 -12.84
C GLN A 19 -6.21 7.03 -12.43
N LYS A 20 -7.46 7.43 -12.16
CA LYS A 20 -7.79 8.78 -11.70
C LYS A 20 -7.23 9.06 -10.31
N ALA A 21 -7.37 8.12 -9.37
CA ALA A 21 -6.89 8.28 -8.00
C ALA A 21 -5.36 8.35 -7.90
N LEU A 22 -4.65 7.58 -8.74
CA LEU A 22 -3.20 7.50 -8.74
C LEU A 22 -2.54 8.50 -9.70
N GLY A 23 -3.32 9.32 -10.41
CA GLY A 23 -2.84 10.31 -11.37
C GLY A 23 -1.99 9.69 -12.49
N ALA A 24 -2.33 8.46 -12.90
CA ALA A 24 -1.51 7.67 -13.79
C ALA A 24 -1.92 7.85 -15.26
N LYS A 25 -0.93 7.89 -16.17
CA LYS A 25 -1.18 8.09 -17.61
C LYS A 25 -1.48 6.79 -18.34
N THR A 26 -0.91 5.68 -17.88
CA THR A 26 -1.07 4.37 -18.52
C THR A 26 -1.60 3.33 -17.54
N THR A 27 -2.19 2.26 -18.08
CA THR A 27 -2.64 1.10 -17.31
C THR A 27 -1.50 0.44 -16.54
N SER A 28 -0.34 0.26 -17.18
CA SER A 28 0.85 -0.31 -16.55
C SER A 28 1.35 0.56 -15.40
N GLU A 29 1.40 1.88 -15.58
CA GLU A 29 1.79 2.82 -14.52
C GLU A 29 0.79 2.80 -13.35
N THR A 30 -0.51 2.68 -13.64
CA THR A 30 -1.56 2.55 -12.63
C THR A 30 -1.35 1.27 -11.80
N LEU A 31 -1.08 0.15 -12.47
CA LEU A 31 -0.85 -1.14 -11.81
C LEU A 31 0.43 -1.12 -10.98
N GLN A 32 1.50 -0.51 -11.51
CA GLN A 32 2.78 -0.43 -10.80
C GLN A 32 2.66 0.42 -9.53
N ARG A 33 2.03 1.60 -9.61
CA ARG A 33 1.77 2.44 -8.43
C ARG A 33 0.84 1.78 -7.43
N ALA A 34 -0.17 1.05 -7.89
CA ALA A 34 -1.08 0.32 -7.00
C ALA A 34 -0.34 -0.79 -6.24
N LEU A 35 0.54 -1.55 -6.91
CA LEU A 35 1.36 -2.58 -6.28
C LEU A 35 2.35 -1.99 -5.28
N ASP A 36 2.96 -0.86 -5.61
CA ASP A 36 3.88 -0.14 -4.72
C ASP A 36 3.17 0.28 -3.43
N LEU A 37 2.01 0.95 -3.54
CA LEU A 37 1.20 1.35 -2.38
C LEU A 37 0.75 0.18 -1.50
N VAL A 38 0.34 -0.94 -2.10
CA VAL A 38 -0.07 -2.12 -1.33
C VAL A 38 1.13 -2.75 -0.64
N THR A 39 2.30 -2.73 -1.27
CA THR A 39 3.55 -3.25 -0.69
C THR A 39 4.01 -2.37 0.47
N GLU A 40 4.02 -1.05 0.29
CA GLU A 40 4.33 -0.10 1.37
C GLU A 40 3.34 -0.23 2.53
N LYS A 41 2.03 -0.30 2.23
CA LYS A 41 1.01 -0.53 3.26
C LYS A 41 1.26 -1.84 4.01
N ALA A 42 1.54 -2.94 3.30
CA ALA A 42 1.81 -4.23 3.94
C ALA A 42 3.07 -4.19 4.81
N MET A 43 4.11 -3.44 4.41
CA MET A 43 5.28 -3.20 5.26
C MET A 43 4.91 -2.39 6.50
N HIS A 44 4.14 -1.31 6.34
CA HIS A 44 3.69 -0.48 7.46
C HIS A 44 2.79 -1.25 8.43
N ASP A 45 1.82 -2.05 7.94
CA ASP A 45 0.99 -2.92 8.76
C ASP A 45 1.82 -3.95 9.51
N ARG A 46 2.86 -4.52 8.88
CA ARG A 46 3.77 -5.46 9.54
C ARG A 46 4.59 -4.79 10.64
N ILE A 47 5.03 -3.54 10.43
CA ILE A 47 5.72 -2.74 11.44
C ILE A 47 4.74 -2.44 12.58
N LEU A 48 3.55 -1.90 12.28
CA LEU A 48 2.53 -1.64 13.28
C LEU A 48 2.20 -2.89 14.08
N GLN A 49 1.97 -4.04 13.45
CA GLN A 49 1.70 -5.30 14.16
C GLN A 49 2.89 -5.74 15.04
N ARG A 50 4.12 -5.56 14.57
CA ARG A 50 5.34 -5.85 15.36
C ARG A 50 5.46 -4.94 16.58
N TYR A 51 4.99 -3.69 16.47
CA TYR A 51 5.05 -2.70 17.53
C TYR A 51 3.75 -2.54 18.33
N SER A 52 2.65 -3.16 17.90
CA SER A 52 1.28 -3.06 18.47
C SER A 52 1.13 -3.83 19.79
N GLY A 53 2.23 -4.24 20.42
CA GLY A 53 2.25 -4.88 21.74
C GLY A 53 3.43 -4.44 22.62
N VAL A 54 4.26 -3.48 22.18
CA VAL A 54 5.43 -3.00 22.95
C VAL A 54 5.17 -1.66 23.64
N GLY A 55 4.09 -0.98 23.30
CA GLY A 55 3.59 0.16 24.08
C GLY A 55 2.89 -0.35 25.33
N LYS A 56 3.51 -0.22 26.50
CA LYS A 56 2.78 -0.29 27.77
C LYS A 56 1.59 0.69 27.65
N PRO A 57 0.37 0.31 28.06
CA PRO A 57 -0.82 1.16 27.99
C PRO A 57 -0.75 2.44 28.84
N ASP A 58 0.41 2.72 29.46
CA ASP A 58 0.65 3.82 30.39
C ASP A 58 2.04 4.47 30.17
N ALA A 59 2.50 4.53 28.91
CA ALA A 59 3.82 5.12 28.59
C ALA A 59 3.83 6.66 28.59
N PHE A 60 2.66 7.29 28.78
CA PHE A 60 2.49 8.75 28.83
C PHE A 60 1.81 9.22 30.13
N GLY A 61 1.72 8.35 31.14
CA GLY A 61 1.24 8.70 32.48
C GLY A 61 2.30 9.43 33.30
N GLU A 62 2.16 10.76 33.35
CA GLU A 62 2.51 11.64 34.47
C GLU A 62 3.93 11.51 35.07
N ASP A 63 4.88 12.29 34.54
CA ASP A 63 6.02 12.79 35.33
C ASP A 63 5.49 13.96 36.20
N HIS A 64 5.49 13.76 37.52
CA HIS A 64 5.11 14.71 38.56
C HIS A 64 6.37 15.27 39.24
#